data_AF-A0A7Y5DR60-F1
#
_entry.id   AF-A0A7Y5DR60-F1
#
_cell.length_a   1.000
_cell.length_b   1.000
_cell.length_c   1.000
_cell.angle_alpha   90.00
_cell.angle_beta   90.00
_cell.angle_gamma   90.00
#
_symmetry.space_group_name_H-M   'P 1'
#
loop_
_entity.id
_entity.type
_entity.pdbx_description
1 polymer ?
#
loop_
_entity_poly.entity_id
_entity_poly.type
_entity_poly.pdbx_seq_one_letter_code
_entity_poly.pdbx_strand_id
1 'polypeptide(L)'
;MLVVVAIMTVGIILGYFLRHKAMLIKINNRLTMWAIYLLLFVLGVSIGTNETIMKSLPTLGLKALAISSGGVVGSILLAWFTYTKFFKSKER
;
A
#
# COMPACT_ATOMS: atom_id res chain seq x y z
N MET A 1 4.50 13.52 -14.72
CA MET A 1 4.04 12.14 -14.41
C MET A 1 4.88 11.06 -15.08
N LEU A 2 5.19 11.17 -16.37
CA LEU A 2 6.04 10.21 -17.10
C LEU A 2 7.41 9.96 -16.43
N VAL A 3 8.06 11.01 -15.91
CA VAL A 3 9.32 10.90 -15.17
C VAL A 3 9.19 10.05 -13.90
N VAL A 4 8.09 10.20 -13.16
CA VAL A 4 7.84 9.41 -11.94
C VAL A 4 7.68 7.93 -12.29
N VAL A 5 6.89 7.64 -13.34
CA VAL A 5 6.71 6.27 -13.84
C VAL A 5 8.06 5.69 -14.27
N ALA A 6 8.86 6.45 -15.02
CA ALA A 6 10.18 6.01 -15.46
C ALA A 6 11.11 5.66 -14.28
N ILE A 7 11.15 6.51 -13.24
CA ILE A 7 11.94 6.24 -12.03
C ILE A 7 11.46 4.98 -11.31
N MET A 8 10.15 4.77 -11.19
CA MET A 8 9.59 3.55 -10.60
C MET A 8 9.96 2.30 -11.40
N THR A 9 9.85 2.36 -12.73
CA THR A 9 10.22 1.25 -13.62
C THR A 9 11.71 0.91 -13.49
N VAL A 10 12.59 1.92 -13.47
CA VAL A 10 14.02 1.72 -13.26
C VAL A 10 14.30 1.09 -11.89
N GLY A 11 13.63 1.55 -10.83
CA GLY A 11 13.74 0.98 -9.49
C GLY A 11 13.35 -0.50 -9.44
N ILE A 12 12.29 -0.90 -10.16
CA ILE A 12 11.87 -2.31 -10.25
C ILE A 12 12.92 -3.15 -10.98
N ILE A 13 13.44 -2.65 -12.12
CA ILE A 13 14.47 -3.36 -12.90
C ILE A 13 15.73 -3.56 -12.04
N LEU A 14 16.20 -2.51 -11.38
CA LEU A 14 17.35 -2.58 -10.47
C LEU A 14 17.09 -3.57 -9.31
N GLY A 15 15.90 -3.51 -8.70
CA GLY A 15 15.49 -4.45 -7.65
C GLY A 15 15.48 -5.90 -8.12
N TYR A 16 15.10 -6.16 -9.37
CA TYR A 16 15.13 -7.50 -9.97
C TYR A 16 16.56 -8.03 -10.13
N PHE A 17 17.49 -7.21 -10.64
CA PHE A 17 18.91 -7.60 -10.76
C PHE A 17 19.57 -7.87 -9.41
N LEU A 18 19.17 -7.16 -8.36
CA LEU A 18 19.76 -7.27 -7.01
C LEU A 18 19.16 -8.40 -6.16
N ARG A 19 18.09 -9.06 -6.63
CA ARG A 19 17.31 -10.07 -5.88
C ARG A 19 18.12 -11.29 -5.43
N HIS A 20 19.24 -11.63 -6.07
CA HIS A 20 20.00 -12.82 -5.71
C HIS A 20 20.96 -12.60 -4.51
N LYS A 21 21.20 -11.34 -4.11
CA LYS A 21 22.17 -11.00 -3.05
C LYS A 21 21.49 -10.92 -1.68
N ALA A 22 21.50 -12.03 -0.93
CA ALA A 22 20.85 -12.13 0.39
C ALA A 22 21.28 -11.04 1.39
N MET A 23 22.56 -10.63 1.38
CA MET A 23 23.07 -9.56 2.23
C MET A 23 22.43 -8.20 1.89
N LEU A 24 22.29 -7.88 0.61
CA LEU A 24 21.66 -6.63 0.15
C LEU A 24 20.17 -6.61 0.50
N ILE A 25 19.47 -7.75 0.38
CA ILE A 25 18.07 -7.87 0.80
C ILE A 25 17.92 -7.61 2.30
N LYS A 26 18.82 -8.15 3.14
CA LYS A 26 18.75 -7.96 4.60
C LYS A 26 18.97 -6.50 5.00
N ILE A 27 19.93 -5.82 4.36
CA ILE A 27 20.17 -4.38 4.55
C ILE A 27 18.97 -3.58 4.08
N ASN A 28 18.46 -3.86 2.87
CA ASN A 28 17.30 -3.18 2.32
C ASN A 28 16.07 -3.33 3.21
N ASN A 29 15.81 -4.52 3.75
CA ASN A 29 14.68 -4.74 4.65
C ASN A 29 14.80 -3.90 5.93
N ARG A 30 15.98 -3.88 6.56
CA ARG A 30 16.22 -3.05 7.74
C ARG A 30 16.09 -1.56 7.42
N LEU A 31 16.64 -1.11 6.29
CA LEU A 31 16.58 0.28 5.86
C LEU A 31 15.14 0.71 5.54
N THR A 32 14.38 -0.13 4.85
CA THR A 32 12.97 0.12 4.51
C THR A 32 12.12 0.22 5.78
N MET A 33 12.35 -0.65 6.76
CA MET A 33 11.67 -0.60 8.05
C MET A 33 11.92 0.73 8.78
N TRP A 34 13.19 1.16 8.88
CA TRP A 34 13.53 2.47 9.44
C TRP A 34 12.91 3.62 8.67
N ALA A 35 12.92 3.55 7.34
CA ALA A 35 12.29 4.56 6.48
C ALA A 35 10.77 4.64 6.74
N ILE A 36 10.07 3.51 6.85
CA ILE A 36 8.64 3.47 7.17
C ILE A 36 8.38 4.14 8.52
N TYR A 37 9.16 3.82 9.56
CA TYR A 37 8.98 4.45 10.87
C TYR A 37 9.20 5.97 10.81
N LEU A 38 10.25 6.42 10.13
CA LEU A 38 10.54 7.84 9.98
C LEU A 38 9.44 8.55 9.17
N LEU A 39 8.98 7.93 8.08
CA LEU A 39 7.86 8.44 7.27
C LEU A 39 6.57 8.54 8.08
N LEU A 40 6.22 7.51 8.85
CA LEU A 40 5.04 7.52 9.71
C LEU A 40 5.14 8.60 10.79
N PHE A 41 6.33 8.81 11.36
CA PHE A 41 6.57 9.88 12.33
C PHE A 41 6.37 11.26 11.70
N VAL A 42 7.02 11.52 10.57
CA VAL A 42 6.90 12.80 9.84
C VAL A 42 5.47 13.03 9.37
N LEU A 43 4.78 11.98 8.89
CA LEU A 43 3.38 12.05 8.50
C LEU A 43 2.50 12.43 9.70
N GLY A 44 2.71 11.80 10.85
CA GLY A 44 2.01 12.11 12.09
C GLY A 44 2.19 13.57 12.51
N VAL A 45 3.44 14.07 12.50
CA VAL A 45 3.74 15.47 12.80
C VAL A 45 3.07 16.40 11.78
N SER A 46 3.19 16.11 10.48
CA SER A 46 2.65 16.95 9.40
C SER A 46 1.13 17.08 9.45
N ILE A 47 0.43 15.99 9.80
CA ILE A 47 -1.03 15.99 10.02
C ILE A 47 -1.36 16.69 11.33
N GLY A 48 -0.59 16.44 12.39
CA GLY A 48 -0.77 16.98 13.73
C GLY A 48 -0.71 18.50 13.80
N THR A 49 0.26 19.10 13.10
CA THR A 49 0.48 20.56 13.08
C THR A 49 -0.45 21.29 12.11
N ASN A 50 -1.15 20.57 11.23
CA ASN A 50 -2.04 21.18 10.25
C ASN A 50 -3.47 21.29 10.81
N GLU A 51 -3.83 22.46 11.32
CA GLU A 51 -5.15 22.71 11.92
C GLU A 51 -6.32 22.42 10.97
N THR A 52 -6.17 22.65 9.66
CA THR A 52 -7.23 22.39 8.67
C THR A 52 -7.50 20.89 8.55
N ILE A 53 -6.45 20.08 8.51
CA ILE A 53 -6.57 18.61 8.48
C ILE A 53 -7.10 18.12 9.82
N MET A 54 -6.55 18.61 10.94
CA MET A 54 -6.95 18.22 12.30
C MET A 54 -8.44 18.46 12.57
N LYS A 55 -8.96 19.65 12.22
CA LYS A 55 -10.40 19.98 12.34
C LYS A 55 -11.27 19.12 11.42
N SER A 56 -10.73 18.72 10.27
CA SER A 56 -11.44 17.88 9.30
C SER A 56 -11.27 16.38 9.54
N LEU A 57 -10.43 15.95 10.51
CA LEU A 57 -10.13 14.54 10.78
C LEU A 57 -11.38 13.68 11.01
N PRO A 58 -12.43 14.11 11.73
CA PRO A 58 -13.64 13.31 11.87
C PRO A 58 -14.31 13.01 10.52
N THR A 59 -14.37 14.01 9.64
CA THR A 59 -14.97 13.85 8.30
C THR A 59 -14.08 13.04 7.36
N LEU A 60 -12.76 13.26 7.41
CA LEU A 60 -11.77 12.49 6.66
C LEU A 60 -11.74 11.02 7.12
N GLY A 61 -11.84 10.79 8.43
CA GLY A 61 -11.89 9.46 9.04
C GLY A 61 -13.14 8.70 8.62
N LEU A 62 -14.31 9.33 8.66
CA LEU A 62 -15.55 8.72 8.17
C LEU A 62 -15.48 8.39 6.67
N LYS A 63 -14.97 9.31 5.85
CA LYS A 63 -14.74 9.06 4.42
C LYS A 63 -13.77 7.90 4.20
N ALA A 64 -12.66 7.87 4.94
CA ALA A 64 -11.66 6.81 4.85
C ALA A 64 -12.24 5.45 5.28
N LEU A 65 -13.07 5.41 6.33
CA LEU A 65 -13.78 4.21 6.76
C LEU A 65 -14.75 3.71 5.68
N ALA A 66 -15.56 4.61 5.10
CA ALA A 66 -16.48 4.26 4.02
C ALA A 66 -15.75 3.70 2.79
N ILE A 67 -14.66 4.35 2.36
CA ILE A 67 -13.85 3.89 1.22
C ILE A 67 -13.17 2.56 1.53
N SER A 68 -12.57 2.42 2.72
CA SER A 68 -11.85 1.20 3.10
C SER A 68 -12.80 0.01 3.23
N SER A 69 -13.94 0.19 3.91
CA SER A 69 -14.96 -0.85 4.04
C SER A 69 -15.57 -1.23 2.69
N GLY A 70 -15.92 -0.24 1.85
CA GLY A 70 -16.40 -0.48 0.49
C GLY A 70 -15.39 -1.25 -0.36
N GLY A 71 -14.11 -0.90 -0.28
CA GLY A 71 -13.02 -1.59 -0.98
C GLY A 71 -12.83 -3.02 -0.50
N VAL A 72 -12.87 -3.27 0.81
CA VAL A 72 -12.76 -4.61 1.40
C VAL A 72 -13.96 -5.47 1.01
N VAL A 73 -15.19 -4.97 1.19
CA VAL A 73 -16.42 -5.68 0.83
C VAL A 73 -16.44 -5.99 -0.67
N GLY A 74 -16.12 -5.02 -1.52
CA GLY A 74 -16.03 -5.22 -2.96
C GLY A 74 -14.99 -6.27 -3.35
N SER A 75 -13.79 -6.23 -2.73
CA SER A 75 -12.74 -7.22 -2.96
C SER A 75 -13.18 -8.63 -2.56
N ILE A 76 -13.84 -8.78 -1.41
CA ILE A 76 -14.37 -10.08 -0.94
C ILE A 76 -15.47 -10.59 -1.87
N LEU A 77 -16.41 -9.73 -2.28
CA LEU A 77 -17.50 -10.11 -3.17
C LEU A 77 -16.99 -10.58 -4.54
N LEU A 78 -16.04 -9.86 -5.13
CA LEU A 78 -15.43 -10.24 -6.41
C LEU A 78 -14.61 -11.52 -6.29
N ALA A 79 -13.85 -11.69 -5.20
CA ALA A 79 -13.13 -12.92 -4.94
C ALA A 79 -14.08 -14.12 -4.80
N TRP A 80 -15.19 -13.96 -4.07
CA TRP A 80 -16.21 -14.99 -3.90
C TRP A 80 -16.94 -15.31 -5.21
N PHE A 81 -17.29 -14.31 -6.01
CA PHE A 81 -17.87 -14.52 -7.34
C PHE A 81 -16.91 -15.27 -8.27
N THR A 82 -15.63 -14.90 -8.27
CA THR A 82 -14.60 -15.57 -9.07
C THR A 82 -14.41 -17.02 -8.60
N TYR A 83 -14.38 -17.25 -7.29
CA TYR A 83 -14.28 -18.59 -6.71
C TYR A 83 -15.48 -19.47 -7.10
N THR A 84 -16.69 -18.97 -6.95
CA THR A 84 -17.92 -19.73 -7.25
C THR A 84 -18.09 -20.01 -8.74
N LYS A 85 -17.74 -19.08 -9.63
CA LYS A 85 -17.93 -19.25 -11.07
C LYS A 85 -16.82 -20.04 -11.76
N PHE A 86 -15.56 -19.83 -11.37
CA PHE A 86 -14.41 -20.46 -12.03
C PHE A 86 -13.86 -21.69 -11.29
N PHE A 87 -13.83 -21.67 -9.96
CA PHE A 87 -13.18 -22.74 -9.19
C PHE A 87 -14.17 -23.81 -8.72
N LYS A 88 -15.37 -23.44 -8.28
CA LYS A 88 -16.39 -24.40 -7.82
C LYS A 88 -16.92 -25.32 -8.93
N SER A 89 -16.77 -24.95 -10.21
CA SER A 89 -17.15 -25.80 -11.35
C SER A 89 -16.11 -26.89 -11.67
N LYS A 90 -14.91 -26.84 -11.08
CA LYS A 90 -13.81 -27.78 -11.37
C LYS A 90 -13.71 -28.90 -10.34
N GLU A 91 -14.57 -28.88 -9.32
CA GLU A 91 -14.60 -29.82 -8.19
C GLU A 91 -15.85 -30.72 -8.20
N ARG A 92 -16.63 -30.71 -9.30
CA ARG A 92 -17.66 -31.72 -9.60
C ARG A 92 -17.19 -32.64 -10.71
#